data_AF-A0A2V2U729-F1
#
_entry.id   AF-A0A2V2U729-F1
#
_cell.length_a   1.000
_cell.length_b   1.000
_cell.length_c   1.000
_cell.angle_alpha   90.00
_cell.angle_beta   90.00
_cell.angle_gamma   90.00
#
_symmetry.space_group_name_H-M   'P 1'
#
loop_
_entity.id
_entity.type
_entity.pdbx_description
1 polymer ?
#
loop_
_entity_poly.entity_id
_entity_poly.type
_entity_poly.pdbx_seq_one_letter_code
_entity_poly.pdbx_strand_id
1 'polypeptide(L)' 'MRKSIIITGASSGIGKATVIRLVESGYQVFGLARRYDKLVAISSNLLTSSRENK' A
#
# COMPACT_ATOMS: atom_id res chain seq x y z
N MET A 1 1.20 -18.57 5.94
CA MET A 1 0.34 -17.42 6.31
C MET A 1 1.07 -16.12 5.97
N ARG A 2 0.39 -15.14 5.37
CA ARG A 2 0.93 -13.77 5.20
C ARG A 2 0.81 -13.01 6.53
N LYS A 3 1.82 -12.22 6.89
CA LYS A 3 1.75 -11.32 8.05
C LYS A 3 0.97 -10.06 7.68
N SER A 4 0.09 -9.63 8.58
CA SER A 4 -0.73 -8.41 8.44
C SER A 4 -0.06 -7.23 9.13
N ILE A 5 -0.04 -6.07 8.47
CA ILE A 5 0.60 -4.85 8.96
C ILE A 5 -0.36 -3.67 8.81
N ILE A 6 -0.49 -2.85 9.85
CA ILE A 6 -1.24 -1.60 9.82
C ILE A 6 -0.27 -0.43 9.71
N ILE A 7 -0.53 0.51 8.78
CA ILE A 7 0.27 1.72 8.62
C ILE A 7 -0.64 2.94 8.74
N THR A 8 -0.38 3.79 9.74
CA THR A 8 -0.98 5.11 9.84
C THR A 8 -0.17 6.13 9.04
N GLY A 9 -0.82 7.17 8.52
CA GLY A 9 -0.14 8.15 7.66
C GLY A 9 0.20 7.60 6.26
N ALA A 10 -0.47 6.54 5.82
CA ALA A 10 -0.18 5.83 4.56
C ALA A 10 -0.34 6.67 3.28
N SER A 11 -1.00 7.84 3.35
CA SER A 11 -1.33 8.66 2.16
C SER A 11 -0.16 9.42 1.53
N SER A 12 0.99 9.57 2.21
CA SER A 12 2.08 10.42 1.74
C SER A 12 3.42 10.11 2.40
N GLY A 13 4.51 10.65 1.83
CA GLY A 13 5.85 10.60 2.41
C GLY A 13 6.30 9.17 2.73
N ILE A 14 6.90 9.01 3.91
CA ILE A 14 7.42 7.71 4.39
C ILE A 14 6.31 6.67 4.47
N GLY A 15 5.13 7.02 5.00
CA GLY A 15 4.02 6.06 5.12
C GLY A 15 3.61 5.45 3.78
N LYS A 16 3.54 6.25 2.71
CA LYS A 16 3.27 5.77 1.36
C LYS A 16 4.37 4.84 0.86
N ALA A 17 5.64 5.22 1.00
CA ALA A 17 6.78 4.41 0.57
C ALA A 17 6.82 3.07 1.30
N THR A 18 6.53 3.05 2.60
CA THR A 18 6.50 1.83 3.41
C THR A 18 5.37 0.89 2.97
N VAL A 19 4.17 1.40 2.67
CA VAL A 19 3.07 0.59 2.13
C VAL A 19 3.50 -0.11 0.84
N ILE A 20 4.06 0.63 -0.12
CA ILE A 20 4.50 0.09 -1.41
C ILE A 20 5.52 -1.03 -1.18
N ARG A 21 6.58 -0.75 -0.41
CA ARG A 21 7.66 -1.71 -0.15
C ARG A 21 7.17 -3.01 0.50
N LEU A 22 6.26 -2.90 1.47
CA LEU A 22 5.74 -4.08 2.18
C LEU A 22 4.78 -4.90 1.31
N VAL A 23 3.96 -4.24 0.49
CA VAL A 23 3.08 -4.95 -0.46
C VAL A 23 3.91 -5.72 -1.48
N GLU A 24 4.93 -5.09 -2.07
CA GLU A 24 5.89 -5.74 -2.98
C GLU A 24 6.64 -6.89 -2.31
N SER A 25 6.93 -6.78 -1.01
CA SER A 25 7.57 -7.84 -0.23
C SER A 25 6.60 -8.96 0.17
N GLY A 26 5.33 -8.90 -0.28
CA GLY A 26 4.34 -9.94 -0.10
C GLY A 26 3.58 -9.90 1.22
N TYR A 27 3.59 -8.79 1.96
CA TYR A 27 2.78 -8.61 3.17
C TYR A 27 1.34 -8.20 2.84
N GLN A 28 0.42 -8.46 3.76
CA GLN A 28 -0.91 -7.85 3.73
C GLN A 28 -0.87 -6.53 4.50
N VAL A 29 -1.11 -5.41 3.82
CA VAL A 29 -0.97 -4.07 4.40
C VAL A 29 -2.33 -3.36 4.44
N PHE A 30 -2.68 -2.82 5.61
CA PHE A 30 -3.85 -1.99 5.83
C PHE A 30 -3.40 -0.53 6.04
N GLY A 31 -3.63 0.31 5.04
CA GLY A 31 -3.27 1.74 5.08
C GLY A 31 -4.37 2.60 5.69
N LEU A 32 -4.03 3.41 6.69
CA LEU A 32 -4.91 4.37 7.36
C LEU A 32 -4.41 5.80 7.15
N ALA A 33 -5.29 6.70 6.70
CA ALA A 33 -5.02 8.12 6.56
C ALA A 33 -6.33 8.92 6.48
N ARG A 34 -6.24 10.23 6.74
CA ARG A 34 -7.39 11.16 6.67
C ARG A 34 -7.91 11.39 5.23
N ARG A 35 -7.05 11.22 4.23
CA ARG A 35 -7.35 11.47 2.80
C ARG A 35 -7.55 10.15 2.08
N TYR A 36 -8.82 9.75 1.93
CA TYR A 36 -9.21 8.47 1.36
C TYR A 36 -8.87 8.36 -0.14
N ASP A 37 -9.09 9.43 -0.90
CA ASP A 37 -8.73 9.57 -2.32
C ASP A 37 -7.27 9.16 -2.60
N LYS A 38 -6.33 9.61 -1.76
CA LYS A 38 -4.91 9.26 -1.89
C LYS A 38 -4.64 7.79 -1.60
N LEU A 39 -5.38 7.18 -0.67
CA LEU A 39 -5.25 5.75 -0.37
C LEU A 39 -5.76 4.90 -1.52
N VAL A 40 -6.90 5.28 -2.12
CA VAL A 40 -7.46 4.61 -3.29
C VAL A 40 -6.47 4.67 -4.46
N ALA A 41 -5.91 5.85 -4.75
CA ALA A 41 -4.91 6.00 -5.82
C ALA A 41 -3.68 5.09 -5.61
N ILE A 42 -3.18 4.98 -4.37
CA ILE A 42 -2.06 4.07 -4.04
C ILE A 42 -2.47 2.61 -4.31
N SER A 43 -3.65 2.20 -3.84
CA SER A 43 -4.17 0.84 -4.04
C SER A 43 -4.34 0.50 -5.53
N SER A 44 -4.93 1.40 -6.32
CA SER A 44 -5.11 1.23 -7.77
C SER A 44 -3.78 1.08 -8.51
N ASN A 45 -2.76 1.85 -8.13
CA ASN A 45 -1.43 1.74 -8.72
C ASN A 45 -0.80 0.36 -8.41
N LEU A 46 -0.91 -0.11 -7.17
CA LEU A 46 -0.36 -1.41 -6.75
C LEU A 46 -1.05 -2.60 -7.43
N LEU A 47 -2.36 -2.50 -7.68
CA LEU A 47 -3.13 -3.52 -8.42
C LEU A 47 -2.73 -3.57 -9.90
N THR A 48 -2.32 -2.45 -10.48
CA THR A 48 -1.90 -2.38 -11.89
C THR A 48 -0.51 -2.99 -12.07
N SER A 49 0.45 -2.67 -11.22
CA SER A 49 1.82 -3.22 -11.26
C SER A 49 1.89 -4.73 -11.02
N SER A 50 0.88 -5.31 -10.34
CA SER A 50 0.76 -6.76 -10.17
C SER A 50 0.34 -7.49 -11.46
N ARG A 51 -0.22 -6.77 -12.44
CA ARG A 51 -0.64 -7.34 -13.73
C ARG A 51 0.45 -7.29 -14.80
N GLU A 52 1.40 -6.36 -14.69
CA GLU A 52 2.50 -6.21 -15.65
C GLU A 52 3.69 -7.14 -15.36
N ASN A 53 3.83 -7.64 -14.12
CA ASN A 53 4.91 -8.54 -13.71
C ASN A 53 4.53 -10.03 -13.74
N LYS A 54 3.55 -10.43 -14.55
CA LYS A 54 3.12 -11.82 -14.74
C LYS A 54 3.19 -12.19 -16.21
#